data_AF-A0AAV6KR79-F1
#
_entry.id   AF-A0AAV6KR79-F1
#
_cell.length_a   1.000
_cell.length_b   1.000
_cell.length_c   1.000
_cell.angle_alpha   90.00
_cell.angle_beta   90.00
_cell.angle_gamma   90.00
#
_symmetry.space_group_name_H-M   'P 1'
#
loop_
_entity.id
_entity.type
_entity.pdbx_description
1 polymer ?
#
loop_
_entity_poly.entity_id
_entity_poly.type
_entity_poly.pdbx_seq_one_letter_code
_entity_poly.pdbx_strand_id
1 'polypeptide(L)'
;MASTSPLHLPLSLLSLLLLLTSTLTASPSPSQPPTAAGPTGCSAELVAFSPCLPFVASSPNNISSSPSSDCCSVFSSAFDAGAASCLCYLVRRNTFFGFPLNSTRLFSLSSLCPLANAGSNANGSLLSLCSGSIVD
;
A
#
# COMPACT_ATOMS: atom_id res chain seq x y z
N MET A 1 16.23 -72.22 -25.82
CA MET A 1 15.16 -71.40 -25.24
C MET A 1 15.74 -70.43 -24.22
N ALA A 2 16.05 -69.22 -24.66
CA ALA A 2 16.15 -68.04 -23.81
C ALA A 2 15.97 -66.85 -24.76
N SER A 3 14.70 -66.50 -24.97
CA SER A 3 14.28 -65.44 -25.87
C SER A 3 14.54 -64.11 -25.19
N THR A 4 15.61 -63.41 -25.57
CA THR A 4 15.93 -62.07 -25.06
C THR A 4 15.16 -61.04 -25.88
N SER A 5 14.02 -60.61 -25.34
CA SER A 5 13.15 -59.58 -25.94
C SER A 5 13.87 -58.24 -26.14
N PRO A 6 13.62 -57.52 -27.26
CA PRO A 6 14.25 -56.22 -27.57
C PRO A 6 13.72 -55.04 -26.73
N LEU A 7 12.78 -55.29 -25.81
CA LEU A 7 12.16 -54.27 -24.95
C LEU A 7 13.00 -53.84 -23.74
N HIS A 8 14.13 -54.48 -23.46
CA HIS A 8 14.94 -54.17 -22.28
C HIS A 8 15.82 -52.91 -22.43
N LEU A 9 16.23 -52.58 -23.67
CA LEU A 9 17.05 -51.39 -23.94
C LEU A 9 16.32 -50.06 -23.72
N PRO A 10 15.08 -49.85 -24.21
CA PRO A 10 14.37 -48.58 -24.00
C PRO A 10 13.96 -48.37 -22.53
N LEU A 11 13.72 -49.45 -21.77
CA LEU A 11 13.27 -49.38 -20.38
C LEU A 11 14.40 -48.94 -19.42
N SER A 12 15.63 -49.42 -19.66
CA SER A 12 16.81 -48.97 -18.91
C SER A 12 17.17 -47.51 -19.21
N LEU A 13 17.02 -47.07 -20.47
CA LEU A 13 17.24 -45.67 -20.85
C LEU A 13 16.20 -44.74 -20.21
N LEU A 14 14.95 -45.19 -20.13
CA LEU A 14 13.85 -44.46 -19.48
C LEU A 14 14.06 -44.34 -17.96
N SER A 15 14.57 -45.38 -17.29
CA SER A 15 14.95 -45.31 -15.87
C SER A 15 16.08 -44.33 -15.61
N LEU A 16 17.12 -44.32 -16.46
CA LEU A 16 18.24 -43.38 -16.28
C LEU A 16 17.79 -41.93 -16.48
N LEU A 17 16.91 -41.67 -17.45
CA LEU A 17 16.35 -40.33 -17.69
C LEU A 17 15.51 -39.83 -16.50
N LEU A 18 14.80 -40.72 -15.80
CA LEU A 18 13.98 -40.39 -14.63
C LEU A 18 14.82 -40.08 -13.37
N LEU A 19 16.02 -40.65 -13.24
CA LEU A 19 16.92 -40.36 -12.13
C LEU A 19 17.61 -38.99 -12.27
N LEU A 20 17.88 -38.52 -13.50
CA LEU A 20 18.54 -37.22 -13.73
C LEU A 20 17.65 -36.00 -13.43
N THR A 21 16.32 -36.15 -13.37
CA THR A 21 15.41 -35.03 -13.11
C THR A 21 15.25 -34.66 -11.63
N SER A 22 15.99 -35.31 -10.73
CA SER A 22 15.90 -35.09 -9.28
C SER A 22 17.03 -34.21 -8.74
N THR A 23 17.21 -32.99 -9.26
CA THR A 23 18.02 -31.97 -8.55
C THR A 23 17.38 -30.58 -8.64
N LEU A 24 17.20 -29.98 -7.45
CA LEU A 24 16.71 -28.63 -7.14
C LEU A 24 15.19 -28.38 -7.13
N THR A 25 14.48 -29.02 -6.19
CA THR A 25 13.45 -28.27 -5.43
C THR A 25 14.17 -27.50 -4.34
N ALA A 26 14.60 -26.29 -4.66
CA ALA A 26 14.69 -25.26 -3.62
C ALA A 26 13.28 -25.11 -3.07
N SER A 27 13.08 -25.36 -1.78
CA SER A 27 11.84 -24.94 -1.12
C SER A 27 11.63 -23.47 -1.45
N PRO A 28 10.51 -23.06 -2.06
CA PRO A 28 10.04 -21.74 -1.75
C PRO A 28 9.76 -21.80 -0.25
N SER A 29 10.67 -21.25 0.55
CA SER A 29 10.21 -20.44 1.68
C SER A 29 9.02 -19.63 1.13
N PRO A 30 7.95 -19.39 1.88
CA PRO A 30 7.14 -18.23 1.58
C PRO A 30 8.07 -17.02 1.72
N SER A 31 8.83 -16.73 0.66
CA SER A 31 9.18 -15.39 0.28
C SER A 31 7.81 -14.76 0.16
N GLN A 32 7.34 -14.21 1.28
CA GLN A 32 6.44 -13.09 1.23
C GLN A 32 6.94 -12.26 0.05
N PRO A 33 6.09 -11.97 -0.96
CA PRO A 33 6.48 -10.99 -1.97
C PRO A 33 7.07 -9.85 -1.16
N PRO A 34 8.27 -9.33 -1.51
CA PRO A 34 8.86 -8.23 -0.75
C PRO A 34 7.73 -7.24 -0.58
N THR A 35 7.24 -7.11 0.67
CA THR A 35 6.19 -6.16 1.00
C THR A 35 6.80 -4.89 0.47
N ALA A 36 6.20 -4.33 -0.58
CA ALA A 36 6.81 -3.27 -1.35
C ALA A 36 7.06 -2.09 -0.40
N ALA A 37 8.23 -2.10 0.23
CA ALA A 37 8.74 -1.07 1.08
C ALA A 37 9.34 -0.07 0.11
N GLY A 38 8.45 0.65 -0.55
CA GLY A 38 8.74 1.56 -1.65
C GLY A 38 7.42 1.94 -2.35
N PRO A 39 7.15 3.23 -2.59
CA PRO A 39 5.84 3.71 -2.99
C PRO A 39 5.51 3.29 -4.42
N THR A 40 4.83 2.16 -4.59
CA THR A 40 4.06 1.89 -5.80
C THR A 40 2.84 2.80 -5.82
N GLY A 41 3.08 4.09 -6.10
CA GLY A 41 2.08 5.15 -6.26
C GLY A 41 1.37 5.60 -4.99
N CYS A 42 1.22 6.92 -4.84
CA CYS A 42 0.31 7.49 -3.83
C CYS A 42 -1.16 7.14 -4.05
N SER A 43 -1.52 6.49 -5.16
CA SER A 43 -2.91 6.17 -5.51
C SER A 43 -3.61 5.31 -4.47
N ALA A 44 -2.93 4.30 -3.89
CA ALA A 44 -3.53 3.44 -2.89
C ALA A 44 -3.89 4.24 -1.62
N GLU A 45 -2.96 5.07 -1.15
CA GLU A 45 -3.17 5.97 0.00
C GLU A 45 -4.29 6.98 -0.27
N LEU A 46 -4.30 7.57 -1.47
CA LEU A 46 -5.33 8.52 -1.87
C LEU A 46 -6.72 7.86 -1.92
N VAL A 47 -6.83 6.64 -2.44
CA VAL A 47 -8.11 5.90 -2.45
C VAL A 47 -8.53 5.50 -1.04
N ALA A 48 -7.59 5.08 -0.20
CA ALA A 48 -7.83 4.76 1.21
C ALA A 48 -8.34 5.97 2.01
N PHE A 49 -8.09 7.19 1.54
CA PHE A 49 -8.59 8.43 2.13
C PHE A 49 -10.08 8.72 1.85
N SER A 50 -10.76 7.89 1.04
CA SER A 50 -12.19 8.02 0.74
C SER A 50 -13.15 8.23 1.94
N PRO A 51 -13.00 7.61 3.12
CA PRO A 51 -13.90 7.84 4.25
C PRO A 51 -13.79 9.26 4.84
N CYS A 52 -12.73 10.02 4.53
CA CYS A 52 -12.60 11.41 4.95
C CYS A 52 -13.36 12.40 4.06
N LEU A 53 -13.73 12.00 2.84
CA LEU A 53 -14.33 12.88 1.84
C LEU A 53 -15.59 13.63 2.32
N PRO A 54 -16.53 13.01 3.05
CA PRO A 54 -17.71 13.70 3.57
C PRO A 54 -17.38 14.93 4.42
N PHE A 55 -16.23 14.92 5.11
CA PHE A 55 -15.77 16.01 5.97
C PHE A 55 -14.89 17.03 5.23
N VAL A 56 -13.99 16.57 4.36
CA VAL A 56 -12.99 17.44 3.70
C VAL A 56 -13.47 18.02 2.37
N ALA A 57 -14.56 17.53 1.79
CA ALA A 57 -15.10 18.08 0.55
C ALA A 57 -15.50 19.55 0.70
N SER A 58 -15.52 20.30 -0.39
CA SER A 58 -16.22 21.59 -0.43
C SER A 58 -17.71 21.39 -0.69
N SER A 59 -18.51 22.44 -0.48
CA SER A 59 -19.94 22.44 -0.84
C SER A 59 -20.12 22.04 -2.32
N PRO A 60 -21.13 21.22 -2.66
CA PRO A 60 -22.19 20.66 -1.81
C PRO A 60 -21.86 19.30 -1.16
N ASN A 61 -20.69 18.73 -1.44
CA ASN A 61 -20.34 17.37 -0.99
C ASN A 61 -19.86 17.31 0.47
N ASN A 62 -19.79 18.45 1.15
CA ASN A 62 -19.43 18.60 2.56
C ASN A 62 -20.58 18.20 3.50
N ILE A 63 -21.02 16.95 3.42
CA ILE A 63 -22.19 16.47 4.16
C ILE A 63 -21.89 16.15 5.64
N SER A 64 -20.61 16.12 6.03
CA SER A 64 -20.21 15.92 7.43
C SER A 64 -19.49 17.14 8.01
N SER A 65 -19.84 17.47 9.26
CA SER A 65 -19.20 18.54 10.03
C SER A 65 -18.00 18.06 10.86
N SER A 66 -17.77 16.74 10.96
CA SER A 66 -16.66 16.13 11.70
C SER A 66 -16.09 14.91 10.95
N PRO A 67 -14.79 14.59 11.06
CA PRO A 67 -14.28 13.31 10.57
C PRO A 67 -14.94 12.13 11.31
N SER A 68 -15.18 11.05 10.57
CA SER A 68 -15.60 9.77 11.15
C SER A 68 -14.41 9.03 11.78
N SER A 69 -14.67 8.05 12.65
CA SER A 69 -13.63 7.19 13.21
C SER A 69 -12.80 6.49 12.14
N ASP A 70 -13.44 6.00 11.06
CA ASP A 70 -12.74 5.42 9.91
C ASP A 70 -11.82 6.41 9.22
N CYS A 71 -12.25 7.67 9.07
CA CYS A 71 -11.40 8.74 8.53
C CYS A 71 -10.15 8.93 9.39
N CYS A 72 -10.31 9.03 10.71
CA CYS A 72 -9.16 9.19 11.59
C CYS A 72 -8.26 7.97 11.64
N SER A 73 -8.81 6.76 11.49
CA SER A 73 -8.04 5.52 11.40
C SER A 73 -7.14 5.51 10.15
N VAL A 74 -7.70 5.78 8.97
CA VAL A 74 -6.90 5.83 7.73
C VAL A 74 -5.91 6.98 7.75
N PHE A 75 -6.32 8.14 8.28
CA PHE A 75 -5.44 9.29 8.44
C PHE A 75 -4.23 8.98 9.33
N SER A 76 -4.46 8.42 10.53
CA SER A 76 -3.37 8.05 11.43
C SER A 76 -2.49 6.95 10.83
N SER A 77 -3.08 6.01 10.10
CA SER A 77 -2.33 4.92 9.44
C SER A 77 -1.41 5.47 8.35
N ALA A 78 -1.83 6.50 7.61
CA ALA A 78 -0.98 7.18 6.62
C ALA A 78 0.26 7.82 7.27
N PHE A 79 0.12 8.39 8.46
CA PHE A 79 1.25 8.93 9.22
C PHE A 79 2.18 7.84 9.73
N ASP A 80 1.62 6.76 10.27
CA ASP A 80 2.38 5.62 10.79
C ASP A 80 3.18 4.91 9.69
N ALA A 81 2.59 4.76 8.50
CA ALA A 81 3.21 4.16 7.34
C ALA A 81 4.18 5.10 6.58
N GLY A 82 4.37 6.34 7.03
CA GLY A 82 5.20 7.34 6.33
C GLY A 82 4.62 7.81 4.99
N ALA A 83 3.35 7.48 4.72
CA ALA A 83 2.63 7.80 3.48
C ALA A 83 1.81 9.10 3.56
N ALA A 84 1.81 9.80 4.70
CA ALA A 84 1.10 11.07 4.87
C ALA A 84 1.51 12.16 3.85
N SER A 85 2.73 12.10 3.31
CA SER A 85 3.18 12.96 2.21
C SER A 85 2.36 12.79 0.93
N CYS A 86 1.76 11.61 0.71
CA CYS A 86 0.84 11.37 -0.40
C CYS A 86 -0.42 12.22 -0.29
N LEU A 87 -0.90 12.53 0.91
CA LEU A 87 -2.08 13.38 1.10
C LEU A 87 -1.84 14.82 0.59
N CYS A 88 -0.59 15.24 0.41
CA CYS A 88 -0.26 16.52 -0.22
C CYS A 88 -0.68 16.59 -1.70
N TYR A 89 -0.93 15.46 -2.36
CA TYR A 89 -1.58 15.48 -3.67
C TYR A 89 -3.00 16.02 -3.61
N LEU A 90 -3.73 15.80 -2.53
CA LEU A 90 -5.08 16.35 -2.33
C LEU A 90 -5.06 17.85 -2.06
N VAL A 91 -3.98 18.36 -1.46
CA VAL A 91 -3.77 19.80 -1.28
C VAL A 91 -3.48 20.46 -2.63
N ARG A 92 -2.58 19.88 -3.43
CA ARG A 92 -2.14 20.43 -4.72
C ARG A 92 -3.18 20.27 -5.83
N ARG A 93 -3.85 19.11 -5.89
CA ARG A 93 -4.96 18.80 -6.79
C ARG A 93 -6.22 18.53 -5.98
N ASN A 94 -6.83 19.60 -5.49
CA ASN A 94 -8.05 19.53 -4.71
C ASN A 94 -9.28 19.01 -5.49
N THR A 95 -9.20 18.79 -6.80
CA THR A 95 -10.27 18.20 -7.62
C THR A 95 -10.03 16.73 -8.01
N PHE A 96 -9.10 16.04 -7.35
CA PHE A 96 -8.71 14.67 -7.70
C PHE A 96 -9.89 13.67 -7.75
N PHE A 97 -10.90 13.84 -6.89
CA PHE A 97 -12.07 12.97 -6.82
C PHE A 97 -13.26 13.43 -7.69
N GLY A 98 -13.03 14.35 -8.63
CA GLY A 98 -14.10 14.90 -9.49
C GLY A 98 -14.93 16.00 -8.83
N PHE A 99 -14.62 16.37 -7.58
CA PHE A 99 -15.18 17.52 -6.88
C PHE A 99 -14.10 18.24 -6.08
N PRO A 100 -14.24 19.54 -5.77
CA PRO A 100 -13.25 20.28 -5.01
C PRO A 100 -13.23 19.91 -3.53
N LEU A 101 -12.02 19.76 -2.99
CA LEU A 101 -11.72 19.55 -1.58
C LEU A 101 -11.43 20.88 -0.91
N ASN A 102 -11.70 20.98 0.39
CA ASN A 102 -11.40 22.15 1.21
C ASN A 102 -10.08 21.93 1.96
N SER A 103 -9.02 22.60 1.53
CA SER A 103 -7.67 22.42 2.10
C SER A 103 -7.61 22.76 3.59
N THR A 104 -8.37 23.77 4.05
CA THR A 104 -8.42 24.12 5.48
C THR A 104 -8.95 22.95 6.30
N ARG A 105 -10.03 22.31 5.86
CA ARG A 105 -10.57 21.12 6.53
C ARG A 105 -9.63 19.93 6.45
N LEU A 106 -8.94 19.76 5.32
CA LEU A 106 -7.95 18.70 5.16
C LEU A 106 -6.79 18.86 6.16
N PHE A 107 -6.30 20.09 6.37
CA PHE A 107 -5.28 20.37 7.39
C PHE A 107 -5.80 20.23 8.82
N SER A 108 -7.07 20.58 9.08
CA SER A 108 -7.69 20.41 10.40
C SER A 108 -7.72 18.95 10.87
N LEU A 109 -7.63 17.96 9.97
CA LEU A 109 -7.57 16.54 10.37
C LEU A 109 -6.41 16.24 11.32
N SER A 110 -5.25 16.90 11.17
CA SER A 110 -4.12 16.73 12.09
C SER A 110 -4.47 17.11 13.54
N SER A 111 -5.45 17.99 13.75
CA SER A 111 -5.91 18.39 15.09
C SER A 111 -7.14 17.60 15.56
N LEU A 112 -7.95 17.08 14.63
CA LEU A 112 -9.20 16.38 14.94
C LEU A 112 -9.01 14.87 15.08
N CYS A 113 -7.98 14.30 14.45
CA CYS A 113 -7.69 12.87 14.48
C CYS A 113 -6.45 12.59 15.34
N PRO A 114 -6.56 11.81 16.42
CA PRO A 114 -5.42 11.45 17.25
C PRO A 114 -4.48 10.50 16.50
N LEU A 115 -3.18 10.81 16.46
CA LEU A 115 -2.16 9.92 15.91
C LEU A 115 -1.75 8.89 16.98
N ALA A 116 -1.89 7.60 16.67
CA ALA A 116 -1.67 6.49 17.61
C ALA A 116 -0.22 6.40 18.15
N ASN A 117 0.78 6.84 17.36
CA ASN A 117 2.21 6.75 17.69
C ASN A 117 2.89 8.12 17.72
N ALA A 118 2.23 9.14 18.26
CA ALA A 118 2.87 10.41 18.59
C ALA A 118 3.64 10.28 19.92
N GLY A 119 4.73 9.50 19.95
CA GLY A 119 5.67 9.50 21.07
C GLY A 119 6.38 10.85 21.18
N SER A 120 5.76 11.83 21.85
CA SER A 120 6.23 13.18 22.19
C SER A 120 6.88 14.06 21.10
N ASN A 121 7.12 13.59 19.87
CA ASN A 121 7.90 14.31 18.86
C ASN A 121 7.38 14.14 17.41
N ALA A 122 6.50 13.17 17.14
CA ALA A 122 5.79 13.08 15.86
C ALA A 122 4.49 13.91 15.90
N ASN A 123 4.61 15.20 16.23
CA ASN A 123 3.52 16.18 16.08
C ASN A 123 3.40 16.60 14.61
N GLY A 124 3.26 15.60 13.73
CA GLY A 124 3.25 15.78 12.29
C GLY A 124 1.98 16.49 11.84
N SER A 125 2.06 17.80 11.62
CA SER A 125 0.98 18.51 10.92
C SER A 125 1.09 18.26 9.42
N LEU A 126 -0.02 17.88 8.78
CA LEU A 126 -0.09 17.76 7.32
C LEU A 126 0.37 19.04 6.62
N LEU A 127 0.06 20.21 7.19
CA LEU A 127 0.49 21.50 6.68
C LEU A 127 2.02 21.58 6.58
N SER A 128 2.72 21.19 7.64
CA SER A 128 4.19 21.19 7.69
C SER A 128 4.77 20.23 6.65
N LEU A 129 4.23 19.01 6.56
CA LEU A 129 4.66 18.02 5.58
C LEU A 129 4.50 18.51 4.13
N CYS A 130 3.36 19.12 3.82
CA CYS A 130 3.08 19.60 2.47
C CYS A 130 3.78 20.92 2.14
N SER A 131 4.24 21.67 3.15
CA SER A 131 5.06 22.88 2.97
C SER A 131 6.56 22.55 2.86
N GLY A 132 7.00 21.43 3.44
CA GLY A 132 8.40 21.02 3.52
C GLY A 132 8.97 20.27 2.31
N SER A 133 8.23 20.08 1.21
CA SER A 133 8.72 19.37 0.00
C SER A 133 9.64 20.21 -0.92
N ILE A 134 10.43 21.13 -0.36
CA ILE A 134 11.52 21.82 -1.09
C ILE A 134 12.89 21.53 -0.48
N VAL A 135 13.26 20.27 -0.26
CA VAL A 135 14.67 19.90 -0.11
C VAL A 135 14.93 18.51 -0.70
N ASP A 136 15.76 18.54 -1.74
CA ASP A 136 16.59 17.49 -2.36
C ASP A 136 15.92 16.18 -2.81
#